data_AF-A0A5J6VWM2-F1
#
_entry.id   AF-A0A5J6VWM2-F1
#
_cell.length_a   1.000
_cell.length_b   1.000
_cell.length_c   1.000
_cell.angle_alpha   90.00
_cell.angle_beta   90.00
_cell.angle_gamma   90.00
#
_symmetry.space_group_name_H-M   'P 1'
#
loop_
_entity.id
_entity.type
_entity.pdbx_description
1 polymer ?
#
loop_
_entity_poly.entity_id
_entity_poly.type
_entity_poly.pdbx_seq_one_letter_code
_entity_poly.pdbx_strand_id
1 'polypeptide(L)'
;MRSQTIKIQRNSGFTLIELMIVIAIIGILAAIAIPQYFAYIETAKAQTVSGNLKIAVDAVTNALAASNNAVSTNIYSTLNGQAAHDVADPVYGSGTPAFIAAPGTQAGKCGQVLIDAATISQTGPQQVSVQVSTTNCTGSLGTVIARACSAEGFIHAATTTGVIITQNGAVTP
;
A
#
# COMPACT_ATOMS: atom_id res chain seq x y z
N MET A 1 -15.73 56.65 -55.07
CA MET A 1 -14.77 56.50 -53.95
C MET A 1 -15.44 55.66 -52.87
N ARG A 2 -15.01 54.40 -52.66
CA ARG A 2 -15.57 53.51 -51.62
C ARG A 2 -14.89 53.83 -50.29
N SER A 3 -15.62 54.46 -49.38
CA SER A 3 -15.18 54.71 -48.01
C SER A 3 -15.14 53.39 -47.25
N GLN A 4 -13.95 52.90 -46.90
CA GLN A 4 -13.80 51.74 -46.03
C GLN A 4 -13.69 52.23 -44.58
N THR A 5 -14.73 51.96 -43.80
CA THR A 5 -14.78 52.26 -42.36
C THR A 5 -13.86 51.28 -41.61
N ILE A 6 -12.80 51.80 -41.01
CA ILE A 6 -11.88 51.02 -40.17
C ILE A 6 -12.62 50.59 -38.89
N LYS A 7 -12.91 49.29 -38.75
CA LYS A 7 -13.42 48.72 -37.48
C LYS A 7 -12.26 48.63 -36.49
N ILE A 8 -12.27 49.48 -35.47
CA ILE A 8 -11.34 49.38 -34.34
C ILE A 8 -11.74 48.14 -33.52
N GLN A 9 -10.95 47.08 -33.61
CA GLN A 9 -11.09 45.91 -32.74
C GLN A 9 -10.55 46.29 -31.36
N ARG A 10 -11.40 46.23 -30.32
CA ARG A 10 -10.93 46.40 -28.93
C ARG A 10 -10.15 45.15 -28.53
N ASN A 11 -8.83 45.25 -28.47
CA ASN A 11 -8.00 44.21 -27.85
C ASN A 11 -8.29 44.19 -26.34
N SER A 12 -9.17 43.29 -25.90
CA SER A 12 -9.32 42.93 -24.49
C SER A 12 -8.15 42.02 -24.08
N GLY A 13 -7.03 42.63 -23.69
CA GLY A 13 -5.88 41.93 -23.13
C GLY A 13 -6.05 41.70 -21.63
N PHE A 14 -5.54 40.56 -21.15
CA PHE A 14 -5.42 40.25 -19.72
C PHE A 14 -4.38 41.19 -19.08
N THR A 15 -4.71 41.80 -17.95
CA THR A 15 -3.82 42.74 -17.27
C THR A 15 -2.78 42.00 -16.41
N LEU A 16 -1.59 42.60 -16.25
CA LEU A 16 -0.55 42.04 -15.38
C LEU A 16 -1.02 41.97 -13.91
N ILE A 17 -1.88 42.89 -13.48
CA ILE A 17 -2.42 42.90 -12.13
C ILE A 17 -3.41 41.74 -11.90
N GLU A 18 -4.23 41.40 -12.91
CA GLU A 18 -5.09 40.21 -12.83
C GLU A 18 -4.23 38.95 -12.67
N LEU A 19 -3.12 38.85 -13.39
CA LEU A 19 -2.21 37.71 -13.27
C LEU A 19 -1.54 37.65 -11.88
N MET A 20 -1.12 38.80 -11.34
CA MET A 20 -0.51 38.87 -10.01
C MET A 20 -1.46 38.45 -8.88
N ILE A 21 -2.73 38.83 -8.96
CA ILE A 21 -3.72 38.42 -7.96
C ILE A 21 -4.00 36.92 -8.05
N VAL A 22 -4.09 36.39 -9.27
CA VAL A 22 -4.33 34.95 -9.50
C VAL A 22 -3.20 34.10 -8.90
N ILE A 23 -1.93 34.44 -9.15
CA ILE A 23 -0.80 33.68 -8.58
C ILE A 23 -0.76 33.78 -7.05
N ALA A 24 -1.14 34.93 -6.47
CA ALA A 24 -1.18 35.11 -5.03
C ALA A 24 -2.24 34.18 -4.39
N ILE A 25 -3.44 34.10 -4.98
CA ILE A 25 -4.50 33.22 -4.51
C ILE A 25 -4.10 31.75 -4.68
N ILE A 26 -3.53 31.37 -5.84
CA ILE A 26 -3.04 30.00 -6.07
C ILE A 26 -1.96 29.63 -5.05
N GLY A 27 -1.06 30.55 -4.71
CA GLY A 27 -0.02 30.33 -3.69
C GLY A 27 -0.59 30.00 -2.31
N ILE A 28 -1.63 30.74 -1.87
CA ILE A 28 -2.30 30.48 -0.59
C ILE A 28 -2.98 29.11 -0.59
N LEU A 29 -3.72 28.79 -1.67
CA LEU A 29 -4.40 27.50 -1.78
C LEU A 29 -3.40 26.33 -1.82
N ALA A 30 -2.31 26.47 -2.57
CA ALA A 30 -1.27 25.44 -2.69
C ALA A 30 -0.59 25.16 -1.34
N ALA A 31 -0.33 26.18 -0.51
CA ALA A 31 0.29 26.02 0.80
C ALA A 31 -0.50 25.11 1.76
N ILE A 32 -1.84 25.12 1.67
CA ILE A 32 -2.72 24.28 2.48
C ILE A 32 -2.99 22.93 1.80
N ALA A 33 -3.25 22.95 0.48
CA ALA A 33 -3.67 21.77 -0.26
C ALA A 33 -2.55 20.72 -0.41
N ILE A 34 -1.31 21.15 -0.65
CA ILE A 34 -0.17 20.24 -0.89
C ILE A 34 0.10 19.31 0.30
N PRO A 35 0.29 19.79 1.55
CA PRO A 35 0.56 18.90 2.69
C PRO A 35 -0.63 17.97 2.98
N GLN A 36 -1.87 18.44 2.83
CA GLN A 36 -3.06 17.62 3.00
C GLN A 36 -3.15 16.51 1.95
N TYR A 37 -2.82 16.83 0.69
CA TYR A 37 -2.80 15.84 -0.39
C TYR A 37 -1.77 14.74 -0.13
N PHE A 38 -0.56 15.07 0.33
CA PHE A 38 0.44 14.05 0.67
C PHE A 38 -0.01 13.13 1.80
N ALA A 39 -0.61 13.68 2.86
CA ALA A 39 -1.15 12.88 3.96
C ALA A 39 -2.29 11.94 3.49
N TYR A 40 -3.13 12.41 2.56
CA TYR A 40 -4.17 11.58 1.95
C TYR A 40 -3.57 10.40 1.16
N ILE A 41 -2.54 10.65 0.35
CA ILE A 41 -1.85 9.60 -0.40
C ILE A 41 -1.17 8.59 0.53
N GLU A 42 -0.50 9.04 1.61
CA GLU A 42 0.09 8.14 2.61
C GLU A 42 -0.97 7.26 3.29
N THR A 43 -2.13 7.83 3.59
CA THR A 43 -3.25 7.07 4.18
C THR A 43 -3.79 6.04 3.19
N ALA A 44 -4.02 6.40 1.93
CA ALA A 44 -4.50 5.47 0.91
C ALA A 44 -3.53 4.30 0.68
N LYS A 45 -2.23 4.59 0.66
CA LYS A 45 -1.16 3.59 0.63
C LYS A 45 -1.22 2.64 1.82
N ALA A 46 -1.33 3.17 3.03
CA ALA A 46 -1.41 2.36 4.24
C ALA A 46 -2.65 1.44 4.28
N GLN A 47 -3.80 1.91 3.77
CA GLN A 47 -5.02 1.10 3.64
C GLN A 47 -4.86 -0.04 2.62
N THR A 48 -4.11 0.19 1.54
CA THR A 48 -3.78 -0.86 0.58
C THR A 48 -2.93 -1.94 1.24
N VAL A 49 -1.91 -1.53 2.00
CA VAL A 49 -1.02 -2.44 2.74
C VAL A 49 -1.78 -3.23 3.81
N SER A 50 -2.68 -2.62 4.58
CA SER A 50 -3.47 -3.33 5.59
C SER A 50 -4.45 -4.33 4.94
N GLY A 51 -5.01 -3.99 3.78
CA GLY A 51 -5.80 -4.92 2.97
C GLY A 51 -4.97 -6.12 2.47
N ASN A 52 -3.75 -5.87 1.97
CA ASN A 52 -2.84 -6.94 1.57
C ASN A 52 -2.48 -7.84 2.77
N LEU A 53 -2.19 -7.27 3.93
CA LEU A 53 -1.95 -8.03 5.16
C LEU A 53 -3.13 -8.96 5.47
N LYS A 54 -4.37 -8.46 5.39
CA LYS A 54 -5.57 -9.29 5.62
C LYS A 54 -5.64 -10.46 4.64
N ILE A 55 -5.40 -10.21 3.35
CA ILE A 55 -5.37 -11.26 2.32
C ILE A 55 -4.32 -12.32 2.64
N ALA A 56 -3.12 -11.91 3.06
CA ALA A 56 -2.06 -12.83 3.44
C ALA A 56 -2.42 -13.66 4.68
N VAL A 57 -2.99 -13.03 5.71
CA VAL A 57 -3.44 -13.71 6.93
C VAL A 57 -4.53 -14.74 6.58
N ASP A 58 -5.51 -14.38 5.75
CA ASP A 58 -6.58 -15.29 5.32
C ASP A 58 -6.00 -16.46 4.51
N ALA A 59 -5.07 -16.20 3.58
CA ALA A 59 -4.41 -17.23 2.78
C ALA A 59 -3.58 -18.21 3.63
N VAL A 60 -2.79 -17.70 4.59
CA VAL A 60 -2.01 -18.53 5.51
C VAL A 60 -2.92 -19.32 6.43
N THR A 61 -3.99 -18.72 6.97
CA THR A 61 -4.96 -19.41 7.83
C THR A 61 -5.63 -20.57 7.09
N ASN A 62 -6.07 -20.35 5.85
CA ASN A 62 -6.69 -21.38 5.02
C ASN A 62 -5.71 -22.51 4.67
N ALA A 63 -4.47 -22.17 4.31
CA ALA A 63 -3.44 -23.14 4.00
C ALA A 63 -3.06 -24.01 5.22
N LEU A 64 -3.03 -23.41 6.39
CA LEU A 64 -2.72 -24.09 7.65
C LEU A 64 -3.87 -24.99 8.11
N ALA A 65 -5.13 -24.54 7.92
CA ALA A 65 -6.30 -25.39 8.10
C ALA A 65 -6.31 -26.59 7.13
N ALA A 66 -5.99 -26.37 5.85
CA ALA A 66 -5.91 -27.42 4.83
C ALA A 66 -4.80 -28.45 5.13
N SER A 67 -3.69 -28.00 5.71
CA SER A 67 -2.58 -28.86 6.15
C SER A 67 -3.01 -29.96 7.12
N ASN A 68 -4.00 -29.72 7.99
CA ASN A 68 -4.56 -30.77 8.86
C ASN A 68 -5.08 -31.98 8.06
N ASN A 69 -5.54 -31.76 6.83
CA ASN A 69 -6.02 -32.80 5.91
C ASN A 69 -4.92 -33.31 4.95
N ALA A 70 -3.64 -33.18 5.33
CA ALA A 70 -2.48 -33.58 4.54
C ALA A 70 -2.34 -32.84 3.18
N VAL A 71 -2.96 -31.68 3.03
CA VAL A 71 -2.82 -30.83 1.85
C VAL A 71 -1.58 -29.95 1.98
N SER A 72 -0.73 -29.95 0.95
CA SER A 72 0.40 -29.04 0.84
C SER A 72 0.02 -27.82 -0.01
N THR A 73 0.19 -26.62 0.54
CA THR A 73 -0.17 -25.36 -0.12
C THR A 73 1.08 -24.51 -0.33
N ASN A 74 1.36 -24.11 -1.56
CA ASN A 74 2.41 -23.14 -1.87
C ASN A 74 1.83 -21.72 -1.77
N ILE A 75 2.15 -21.02 -0.68
CA ILE A 75 1.64 -19.68 -0.36
C ILE A 75 2.05 -18.67 -1.43
N TYR A 76 3.28 -18.77 -1.94
CA TYR A 76 3.75 -17.88 -3.00
C TYR A 76 2.87 -18.00 -4.25
N SER A 77 2.49 -19.21 -4.66
CA SER A 77 1.61 -19.41 -5.81
C SER A 77 0.18 -18.93 -5.57
N THR A 78 -0.33 -19.08 -4.35
CA THR A 78 -1.67 -18.59 -3.96
C THR A 78 -1.74 -17.07 -3.99
N LEU A 79 -0.68 -16.39 -3.55
CA LEU A 79 -0.65 -14.93 -3.40
C LEU A 79 -0.05 -14.18 -4.60
N ASN A 80 0.80 -14.83 -5.40
CA ASN A 80 1.51 -14.22 -6.54
C ASN A 80 1.37 -14.99 -7.88
N GLY A 81 0.83 -16.22 -7.89
CA GLY A 81 0.95 -17.16 -9.03
C GLY A 81 -0.27 -17.35 -9.95
N GLN A 82 -1.47 -16.89 -9.60
CA GLN A 82 -2.67 -17.06 -10.44
C GLN A 82 -3.49 -15.77 -10.44
N ALA A 83 -3.42 -14.99 -11.53
CA ALA A 83 -4.07 -13.67 -11.65
C ALA A 83 -3.81 -12.73 -10.45
N ALA A 84 -2.71 -12.98 -9.74
CA ALA A 84 -2.56 -12.54 -8.38
C ALA A 84 -1.89 -11.17 -8.38
N HIS A 85 -2.75 -10.15 -8.24
CA HIS A 85 -2.40 -8.86 -7.65
C HIS A 85 -1.02 -8.31 -7.97
N ASP A 86 -0.65 -8.31 -9.26
CA ASP A 86 0.21 -7.28 -9.84
C ASP A 86 -0.61 -5.97 -9.96
N VAL A 87 -1.45 -5.67 -8.95
CA VAL A 87 -1.95 -4.32 -8.74
C VAL A 87 -0.68 -3.54 -8.47
N ALA A 88 -0.24 -2.78 -9.47
CA ALA A 88 0.82 -1.81 -9.35
C ALA A 88 0.64 -1.09 -8.01
N ASP A 89 1.44 -1.50 -7.03
CA ASP A 89 1.22 -1.07 -5.66
C ASP A 89 1.58 0.42 -5.62
N PRO A 90 0.66 1.31 -5.20
CA PRO A 90 0.96 2.73 -5.10
C PRO A 90 2.15 3.01 -4.15
N VAL A 91 2.56 2.04 -3.33
CA VAL A 91 3.71 2.12 -2.44
C VAL A 91 5.04 1.83 -3.14
N TYR A 92 5.11 0.85 -4.05
CA TYR A 92 6.40 0.35 -4.60
C TYR A 92 6.68 0.68 -6.06
N GLY A 93 5.67 1.09 -6.83
CA GLY A 93 5.78 1.18 -8.28
C GLY A 93 5.62 -0.18 -8.98
N SER A 94 5.64 -0.17 -10.30
CA SER A 94 5.38 -1.37 -11.12
C SER A 94 6.50 -2.42 -11.00
N GLY A 95 6.12 -3.71 -10.89
CA GLY A 95 7.03 -4.86 -11.02
C GLY A 95 7.67 -5.36 -9.73
N THR A 96 7.21 -4.90 -8.56
CA THR A 96 7.59 -5.45 -7.25
C THR A 96 6.38 -6.12 -6.60
N PRO A 97 6.51 -7.37 -6.12
CA PRO A 97 5.38 -8.08 -5.53
C PRO A 97 4.99 -7.46 -4.18
N ALA A 98 3.69 -7.44 -3.89
CA ALA A 98 3.16 -7.06 -2.58
C ALA A 98 3.48 -8.10 -1.49
N PHE A 99 3.64 -9.37 -1.89
CA PHE A 99 3.87 -10.50 -1.00
C PHE A 99 5.23 -11.15 -1.25
N ILE A 100 5.99 -11.34 -0.17
CA ILE A 100 7.18 -12.18 -0.15
C ILE A 100 6.88 -13.36 0.76
N ALA A 101 7.05 -14.58 0.24
CA ALA A 101 6.80 -15.81 0.99
C ALA A 101 8.02 -16.72 0.89
N ALA A 102 8.79 -16.81 1.97
CA ALA A 102 10.00 -17.61 2.06
C ALA A 102 10.28 -17.99 3.53
N PRO A 103 10.92 -19.12 3.81
CA PRO A 103 11.37 -19.43 5.16
C PRO A 103 12.51 -18.49 5.59
N GLY A 104 12.53 -18.12 6.86
CA GLY A 104 13.46 -17.20 7.50
C GLY A 104 13.03 -15.73 7.50
N THR A 105 13.80 -14.91 8.22
CA THR A 105 13.62 -13.45 8.26
C THR A 105 13.94 -12.83 6.90
N GLN A 106 12.98 -12.08 6.35
CA GLN A 106 13.09 -11.46 5.03
C GLN A 106 13.32 -9.95 5.14
N ALA A 107 14.23 -9.41 4.34
CA ALA A 107 14.38 -7.97 4.19
C ALA A 107 13.38 -7.44 3.17
N GLY A 108 12.22 -6.98 3.64
CA GLY A 108 11.19 -6.34 2.81
C GLY A 108 11.45 -4.86 2.53
N LYS A 109 10.77 -4.32 1.52
CA LYS A 109 10.60 -2.89 1.27
C LYS A 109 9.36 -2.37 2.01
N CYS A 110 9.33 -1.07 2.29
CA CYS A 110 8.29 -0.39 3.08
C CYS A 110 6.84 -0.73 2.70
N GLY A 111 6.20 -1.63 3.44
CA GLY A 111 4.79 -2.06 3.41
C GLY A 111 4.58 -3.42 2.72
N GLN A 112 5.66 -4.08 2.27
CA GLN A 112 5.54 -5.44 1.72
C GLN A 112 5.12 -6.39 2.83
N VAL A 113 4.25 -7.32 2.48
CA VAL A 113 3.85 -8.38 3.39
C VAL A 113 4.87 -9.52 3.28
N LEU A 114 5.53 -9.81 4.39
CA LEU A 114 6.53 -10.83 4.58
C LEU A 114 5.88 -12.04 5.26
N ILE A 115 6.05 -13.22 4.69
CA ILE A 115 5.47 -14.46 5.19
C ILE A 115 6.60 -15.46 5.38
N ASP A 116 6.78 -15.94 6.61
CA ASP A 116 7.87 -16.86 7.00
C ASP A 116 7.58 -18.32 6.62
N ALA A 117 6.96 -18.53 5.46
CA ALA A 117 6.72 -19.85 4.88
C ALA A 117 6.39 -19.72 3.39
N ALA A 118 7.15 -20.42 2.53
CA ALA A 118 6.79 -20.56 1.12
C ALA A 118 5.72 -21.65 0.89
N THR A 119 5.78 -22.73 1.68
CA THR A 119 4.89 -23.89 1.58
C THR A 119 4.44 -24.31 2.98
N ILE A 120 3.16 -24.59 3.12
CA ILE A 120 2.53 -25.10 4.35
C ILE A 120 2.02 -26.52 4.09
N SER A 121 2.32 -27.45 4.98
CA SER A 121 1.90 -28.86 4.87
C SER A 121 1.80 -29.50 6.26
N GLN A 122 1.20 -30.69 6.35
CA GLN A 122 1.02 -31.41 7.62
C GLN A 122 2.34 -31.72 8.35
N THR A 123 3.42 -31.94 7.60
CA THR A 123 4.77 -32.15 8.14
C THR A 123 5.62 -30.88 8.16
N GLY A 124 5.06 -29.77 7.67
CA GLY A 124 5.70 -28.47 7.55
C GLY A 124 5.41 -27.55 8.74
N PRO A 125 5.58 -26.23 8.57
CA PRO A 125 5.41 -25.27 9.65
C PRO A 125 3.98 -25.32 10.19
N GLN A 126 3.86 -25.50 11.51
CA GLN A 126 2.60 -25.54 12.24
C GLN A 126 2.16 -24.15 12.73
N GLN A 127 3.03 -23.17 12.52
CA GLN A 127 2.85 -21.77 12.86
C GLN A 127 3.60 -20.96 11.81
N VAL A 128 3.01 -19.86 11.36
CA VAL A 128 3.58 -18.97 10.34
C VAL A 128 3.47 -17.54 10.84
N SER A 129 4.56 -16.78 10.69
CA SER A 129 4.54 -15.34 10.94
C SER A 129 4.23 -14.58 9.64
N VAL A 130 3.36 -13.59 9.74
CA VAL A 130 3.01 -12.65 8.67
C VAL A 130 3.28 -11.25 9.19
N GLN A 131 4.16 -10.53 8.52
CA GLN A 131 4.62 -9.21 8.95
C GLN A 131 4.48 -8.21 7.80
N VAL A 132 4.36 -6.95 8.13
CA VAL A 132 4.45 -5.85 7.16
C VAL A 132 5.79 -5.17 7.39
N SER A 133 6.63 -5.15 6.36
CA SER A 133 7.90 -4.45 6.46
C SER A 133 7.66 -2.94 6.60
N THR A 134 8.34 -2.25 7.50
CA THR A 134 8.39 -0.77 7.51
C THR A 134 9.79 -0.26 7.15
N THR A 135 10.61 -1.12 6.57
CA THR A 135 12.00 -0.82 6.24
C THR A 135 12.06 0.18 5.09
N ASN A 136 12.89 1.21 5.22
CA ASN A 136 13.07 2.26 4.20
C ASN A 136 11.77 3.01 3.82
N CYS A 137 10.81 3.11 4.74
CA CYS A 137 9.67 4.01 4.55
C CYS A 137 10.12 5.47 4.54
N THR A 138 9.55 6.29 3.66
CA THR A 138 9.76 7.73 3.63
C THR A 138 8.67 8.46 4.40
N GLY A 139 9.00 9.63 4.94
CA GLY A 139 8.03 10.47 5.65
C GLY A 139 7.38 9.76 6.83
N SER A 140 6.05 9.87 6.94
CA SER A 140 5.28 9.26 8.04
C SER A 140 4.70 7.89 7.69
N LEU A 141 4.94 7.42 6.46
CA LEU A 141 4.27 6.26 5.88
C LEU A 141 4.39 4.98 6.73
N GLY A 142 5.57 4.69 7.30
CA GLY A 142 5.75 3.50 8.14
C GLY A 142 4.88 3.50 9.39
N THR A 143 4.74 4.66 10.03
CA THR A 143 3.86 4.83 11.20
C THR A 143 2.39 4.76 10.80
N VAL A 144 2.01 5.34 9.65
CA VAL A 144 0.63 5.27 9.14
C VAL A 144 0.25 3.83 8.79
N ILE A 145 1.16 3.07 8.17
CA ILE A 145 1.00 1.62 7.92
C ILE A 145 0.78 0.86 9.22
N ALA A 146 1.63 1.08 10.22
CA ALA A 146 1.50 0.40 11.52
C ALA A 146 0.14 0.68 12.18
N ARG A 147 -0.34 1.92 12.10
CA ARG A 147 -1.67 2.32 12.60
C ARG A 147 -2.81 1.68 11.80
N ALA A 148 -2.71 1.63 10.48
CA ALA A 148 -3.70 0.98 9.63
C ALA A 148 -3.81 -0.52 9.94
N CYS A 149 -2.68 -1.23 10.06
CA CYS A 149 -2.68 -2.66 10.41
C CYS A 149 -3.30 -2.90 11.80
N SER A 150 -2.99 -2.04 12.77
CA SER A 150 -3.55 -2.13 14.13
C SER A 150 -5.05 -1.85 14.15
N ALA A 151 -5.55 -0.98 13.28
CA ALA A 151 -6.99 -0.70 13.14
C ALA A 151 -7.77 -1.90 12.58
N GLU A 152 -7.13 -2.74 11.76
CA GLU A 152 -7.67 -4.02 11.29
C GLU A 152 -7.59 -5.16 12.32
N GLY A 153 -7.08 -4.89 13.54
CA GLY A 153 -6.90 -5.88 14.60
C GLY A 153 -5.57 -6.63 14.57
N PHE A 154 -4.69 -6.32 13.62
CA PHE A 154 -3.36 -6.93 13.48
C PHE A 154 -2.30 -6.12 14.24
N ILE A 155 -2.37 -6.17 15.58
CA ILE A 155 -1.41 -5.51 16.46
C ILE A 155 -0.01 -6.11 16.21
N HIS A 156 1.03 -5.27 16.19
CA HIS A 156 2.43 -5.64 15.89
C HIS A 156 2.72 -6.17 14.48
N ALA A 157 1.75 -6.21 13.56
CA ALA A 157 2.01 -6.65 12.19
C ALA A 157 3.15 -5.89 11.51
N ALA A 158 3.28 -4.58 11.76
CA ALA A 158 4.31 -3.72 11.20
C ALA A 158 5.60 -3.65 12.06
N THR A 159 5.88 -4.70 12.84
CA THR A 159 7.08 -4.80 13.70
C THR A 159 7.87 -6.05 13.34
N THR A 160 9.04 -6.24 13.97
CA THR A 160 9.88 -7.44 13.77
C THR A 160 9.25 -8.72 14.28
N THR A 161 8.19 -8.66 15.08
CA THR A 161 7.48 -9.84 15.61
C THR A 161 6.36 -10.27 14.66
N GLY A 162 5.67 -9.32 14.04
CA GLY A 162 4.55 -9.57 13.13
C GLY A 162 3.36 -10.24 13.81
N VAL A 163 2.47 -10.82 12.99
CA VAL A 163 1.32 -11.59 13.44
C VAL A 163 1.60 -13.06 13.25
N ILE A 164 1.27 -13.85 14.26
CA ILE A 164 1.50 -15.29 14.28
C ILE A 164 0.18 -16.01 14.04
N ILE A 165 0.18 -16.96 13.11
CA ILE A 165 -0.98 -17.78 12.76
C ILE A 165 -0.62 -19.24 13.03
N THR A 166 -1.48 -19.97 13.73
CA THR A 166 -1.26 -21.37 14.14
C THR A 166 -2.27 -22.33 13.49
N GLN A 167 -1.98 -23.64 13.42
CA GLN A 167 -2.84 -24.62 12.73
C GLN A 167 -4.26 -24.72 13.28
N ASN A 168 -4.50 -24.23 14.49
CA ASN A 168 -5.83 -24.16 15.10
C ASN A 168 -6.60 -22.90 14.70
N GLY A 169 -6.08 -22.09 13.77
CA GLY A 169 -6.69 -20.83 13.32
C GLY A 169 -6.52 -19.68 14.31
N ALA A 170 -5.77 -19.85 15.39
CA ALA A 170 -5.49 -18.76 16.32
C ALA A 170 -4.50 -17.78 15.70
N VAL A 171 -4.87 -16.50 15.72
CA VAL A 171 -4.06 -15.37 15.27
C VAL A 171 -3.63 -14.59 16.50
N THR A 172 -2.33 -14.54 16.77
CA THR A 172 -1.77 -13.83 17.93
C THR A 172 -0.90 -12.66 17.48
N PRO A 173 -0.94 -11.53 18.19
CA PRO A 173 -0.07 -10.38 17.93
C PRO A 173 1.36 -10.58 18.44
#